data_AF-A0A940VM87-F1
#
_entry.id   AF-A0A940VM87-F1
#
_cell.length_a   1.000
_cell.length_b   1.000
_cell.length_c   1.000
_cell.angle_alpha   90.00
_cell.angle_beta   90.00
_cell.angle_gamma   90.00
#
_symmetry.space_group_name_H-M   'P 1'
#
loop_
_entity.id
_entity.type
_entity.pdbx_description
1 polymer ?
#
loop_
_entity_poly.entity_id
_entity_poly.type
_entity_poly.pdbx_seq_one_letter_code
_entity_poly.pdbx_strand_id
1 'polypeptide(L)'
;MFTGIIIFILILFFLVFFIIYKRGMIMKMFSLQASVPASELREELEKTADQVIRRLESQIAHLELLLDEADAKSELLAKQLKTAELVCLDEELLQQLTVKHYGENYLPVEIVHESPGNSETTASVLPRNIGETKDGIYGDKRQMILALSAQGYSVMEIAKATGLGKGEIILMLQLNKK
;
A
#
# COMPACT_ATOMS: atom_id res chain seq x y z
N MET A 1 2.90 -67.48 53.62
CA MET A 1 3.32 -66.06 53.54
C MET A 1 4.48 -65.85 52.56
N PHE A 2 5.57 -66.62 52.66
CA PHE A 2 6.73 -66.52 51.74
C PHE A 2 6.40 -66.74 50.25
N THR A 3 5.50 -67.68 49.92
CA THR A 3 5.11 -67.96 48.52
C THR A 3 4.44 -66.76 47.83
N GLY A 4 3.63 -65.98 48.56
CA GLY A 4 3.00 -64.78 48.03
C GLY A 4 4.01 -63.66 47.75
N ILE A 5 5.02 -63.53 48.61
CA ILE A 5 6.12 -62.56 48.44
C ILE A 5 6.96 -62.91 47.19
N ILE A 6 7.24 -64.19 46.97
CA ILE A 6 8.00 -64.66 45.79
C ILE A 6 7.24 -64.36 44.49
N ILE A 7 5.92 -64.61 44.45
CA ILE A 7 5.09 -64.33 43.27
C ILE A 7 5.04 -62.81 42.99
N PHE A 8 4.93 -61.98 44.04
CA PHE A 8 4.92 -60.53 43.88
C PHE A 8 6.23 -59.99 43.31
N ILE A 9 7.38 -60.52 43.74
CA ILE A 9 8.71 -60.15 43.23
C ILE A 9 8.85 -60.51 41.74
N LEU A 10 8.36 -61.68 41.31
CA LEU A 10 8.38 -62.08 39.91
C LEU A 10 7.54 -61.16 39.03
N ILE A 11 6.35 -60.77 39.50
CA ILE A 11 5.48 -59.82 38.78
C ILE A 11 6.14 -58.45 38.68
N LEU A 12 6.75 -57.96 39.77
CA LEU A 12 7.47 -56.70 39.78
C LEU A 12 8.64 -56.72 38.78
N PHE A 13 9.41 -57.81 38.77
CA PHE A 13 10.55 -57.96 37.87
C PHE A 13 10.11 -57.99 36.41
N PHE A 14 9.02 -58.71 36.11
CA PHE A 14 8.42 -58.75 34.78
C PHE A 14 7.92 -57.37 34.34
N LEU A 15 7.30 -56.60 35.25
CA LEU A 15 6.83 -55.25 34.98
C LEU A 15 7.98 -54.29 34.67
N VAL A 16 9.06 -54.34 35.45
CA VAL A 16 10.28 -53.54 35.21
C VAL A 16 10.92 -53.92 33.87
N PHE A 17 11.05 -55.22 33.60
CA PHE A 17 11.58 -55.71 32.32
C PHE A 17 10.72 -55.24 31.14
N PHE A 18 9.40 -55.32 31.27
CA PHE A 18 8.47 -54.85 30.25
C PHE A 18 8.59 -53.35 30.00
N ILE A 19 8.75 -52.54 31.06
CA ILE A 19 8.98 -51.09 30.94
C ILE A 19 10.28 -50.81 30.20
N ILE A 20 11.37 -51.50 30.54
CA ILE A 20 12.68 -51.31 29.88
C ILE A 20 12.61 -51.70 28.41
N TYR A 21 12.02 -52.86 28.10
CA TYR A 21 11.86 -53.36 26.74
C TYR A 21 11.00 -52.41 25.90
N LYS A 22 9.84 -52.00 26.42
CA LYS A 22 8.93 -51.07 25.76
C LYS A 22 9.59 -49.69 25.55
N ARG A 23 10.30 -49.18 26.55
CA ARG A 23 11.04 -47.90 26.45
C ARG A 23 12.10 -47.95 25.34
N GLY A 24 12.82 -49.07 25.21
CA GLY A 24 13.79 -49.27 24.13
C GLY A 24 13.16 -49.24 22.74
N MET A 25 11.94 -49.76 22.59
CA MET A 25 11.19 -49.73 21.33
C MET A 25 10.68 -48.32 20.99
N ILE A 26 10.18 -47.59 21.99
CA ILE A 26 9.66 -46.22 21.84
C ILE A 26 10.76 -45.24 21.41
N MET A 27 11.94 -45.28 22.05
CA MET A 27 13.08 -44.44 21.70
C MET A 27 13.51 -44.61 20.24
N LYS A 28 13.51 -45.85 19.72
CA LYS A 28 13.89 -46.15 18.33
C LYS A 28 12.92 -45.51 17.33
N MET A 29 11.61 -45.51 17.62
CA MET A 29 10.62 -44.85 16.76
C MET A 29 10.71 -43.31 16.83
N PHE A 30 10.92 -42.72 18.01
CA PHE A 30 11.07 -41.26 18.13
C PHE A 30 12.35 -40.72 17.46
N SER A 31 13.44 -41.49 17.44
CA SER A 31 14.70 -41.04 16.81
C SER A 31 14.62 -40.87 15.29
N LEU A 32 13.86 -41.73 14.60
CA LEU A 32 13.61 -41.59 13.15
C LEU A 32 12.64 -40.44 12.84
N GLN A 33 11.74 -40.12 13.78
CA GLN A 33 10.70 -39.13 13.56
C GLN A 33 11.16 -37.71 13.89
N ALA A 34 12.24 -37.52 14.64
CA ALA A 34 12.80 -36.21 14.97
C ALA A 34 13.71 -35.62 13.88
N SER A 35 14.31 -36.46 13.01
CA SER A 35 15.19 -35.98 11.93
C SER A 35 14.44 -35.41 10.73
N VAL A 36 13.25 -35.94 10.44
CA VAL A 36 12.39 -35.51 9.32
C VAL A 36 11.87 -34.06 9.45
N PRO A 37 11.28 -33.64 10.59
CA PRO A 37 10.76 -32.27 10.74
C PRO A 37 11.89 -31.22 10.73
N ALA A 38 13.10 -31.58 11.17
CA ALA A 38 14.25 -30.67 11.11
C ALA A 38 14.75 -30.44 9.67
N SER A 39 14.71 -31.48 8.82
CA SER A 39 15.05 -31.34 7.40
C SER A 39 13.98 -30.57 6.61
N GLU A 40 12.70 -30.82 6.90
CA GLU A 40 11.58 -30.13 6.25
C GLU A 40 11.58 -28.63 6.58
N LEU A 41 11.76 -28.27 7.86
CA LEU A 41 11.89 -26.88 8.28
C LEU A 41 13.11 -26.19 7.63
N ARG A 42 14.23 -26.89 7.48
CA ARG A 42 15.40 -26.34 6.79
C ARG A 42 15.08 -26.04 5.32
N GLU A 43 14.38 -26.94 4.64
CA GLU A 43 13.97 -26.76 3.23
C GLU A 43 12.97 -25.61 3.08
N GLU A 44 12.00 -25.48 4.00
CA GLU A 44 11.07 -24.36 4.02
C GLU A 44 11.78 -23.02 4.28
N LEU A 45 12.77 -22.98 5.17
CA LEU A 45 13.58 -21.79 5.41
C LEU A 45 14.40 -21.39 4.18
N GLU A 46 15.00 -22.36 3.50
CA GLU A 46 15.74 -22.12 2.25
C GLU A 46 14.82 -21.54 1.17
N LYS A 47 13.64 -22.15 0.97
CA LYS A 47 12.61 -21.63 0.04
C LYS A 47 12.14 -20.23 0.41
N THR A 48 11.96 -19.97 1.70
CA THR A 48 11.52 -18.65 2.19
C THR A 48 12.62 -17.60 1.98
N ALA A 49 13.86 -17.94 2.25
CA ALA A 49 15.01 -17.07 2.02
C ALA A 49 15.13 -16.69 0.55
N ASP A 50 15.08 -17.68 -0.35
CA ASP A 50 15.12 -17.45 -1.80
C ASP A 50 13.97 -16.56 -2.28
N GLN A 51 12.77 -16.78 -1.76
CA GLN A 51 11.61 -15.96 -2.10
C GLN A 51 11.78 -14.52 -1.63
N VAL A 52 12.33 -14.30 -0.44
CA VAL A 52 12.62 -12.96 0.08
C VAL A 52 13.70 -12.27 -0.75
N ILE A 53 14.78 -12.98 -1.11
CA ILE A 53 15.86 -12.44 -1.95
C ILE A 53 15.31 -11.98 -3.31
N ARG A 54 14.52 -12.81 -4.01
CA ARG A 54 13.91 -12.42 -5.29
C ARG A 54 13.00 -11.20 -5.19
N ARG A 55 12.26 -11.07 -4.08
CA ARG A 55 11.42 -9.90 -3.84
C ARG A 55 12.26 -8.65 -3.63
N LEU A 56 13.33 -8.74 -2.87
CA LEU A 56 14.25 -7.62 -2.65
C LEU A 56 14.93 -7.21 -3.95
N GLU A 57 15.41 -8.16 -4.75
CA GLU A 57 16.00 -7.89 -6.07
C GLU A 57 15.02 -7.15 -6.99
N SER A 58 13.76 -7.61 -7.06
CA SER A 58 12.74 -6.93 -7.86
C SER A 58 12.40 -5.54 -7.35
N GLN A 59 12.41 -5.33 -6.03
CA GLN A 59 12.17 -4.02 -5.43
C GLN A 59 13.34 -3.07 -5.71
N ILE A 60 14.58 -3.55 -5.64
CA ILE A 60 15.79 -2.78 -5.97
C ILE A 60 15.74 -2.36 -7.44
N ALA A 61 15.48 -3.29 -8.36
CA ALA A 61 15.37 -2.97 -9.79
C ALA A 61 14.27 -1.94 -10.09
N HIS A 62 13.13 -2.03 -9.39
CA HIS A 62 12.06 -1.05 -9.51
C HIS A 62 12.45 0.33 -8.95
N LEU A 63 13.16 0.36 -7.82
CA LEU A 63 13.68 1.60 -7.24
C LEU A 63 14.74 2.25 -8.11
N GLU A 64 15.62 1.46 -8.75
CA GLU A 64 16.59 1.96 -9.73
C GLU A 64 15.89 2.62 -10.92
N LEU A 65 14.84 1.98 -11.46
CA LEU A 65 14.04 2.57 -12.55
C LEU A 65 13.38 3.89 -12.13
N LEU A 66 12.82 3.96 -10.92
CA LEU A 66 12.22 5.18 -10.38
C LEU A 66 13.24 6.30 -10.15
N LEU A 67 14.46 5.94 -9.73
CA LEU A 67 15.57 6.87 -9.59
C LEU A 67 15.97 7.45 -10.94
N ASP A 68 16.14 6.60 -11.95
CA ASP A 68 16.45 7.04 -13.31
C ASP A 68 15.36 7.96 -13.88
N GLU A 69 14.08 7.65 -13.66
CA GLU A 69 12.97 8.51 -14.07
C GLU A 69 12.97 9.85 -13.34
N ALA A 70 13.23 9.85 -12.03
CA ALA A 70 13.30 11.07 -11.22
C ALA A 70 14.47 11.97 -11.67
N ASP A 71 15.63 11.40 -11.93
CA ASP A 71 16.81 12.12 -12.41
C ASP A 71 16.57 12.71 -13.81
N ALA A 72 15.99 11.93 -14.73
CA ALA A 72 15.61 12.43 -16.06
C ALA A 72 14.62 13.60 -15.98
N LYS A 73 13.64 13.52 -15.07
CA LYS A 73 12.66 14.58 -14.85
C LYS A 73 13.28 15.82 -14.19
N SER A 74 14.22 15.63 -13.27
CA SER A 74 15.00 16.72 -12.66
C SER A 74 15.80 17.47 -13.73
N GLU A 75 16.48 16.74 -14.62
CA GLU A 75 17.23 17.35 -15.73
C GLU A 75 16.31 18.12 -16.69
N LEU A 76 15.15 17.56 -17.02
CA LEU A 76 14.16 18.21 -17.86
C LEU A 76 13.64 19.51 -17.22
N LEU A 77 13.28 19.47 -15.94
CA LEU A 77 12.81 20.64 -15.20
C LEU A 77 13.92 21.70 -15.09
N ALA A 78 15.16 21.31 -14.84
CA ALA A 78 16.30 22.23 -14.81
C ALA A 78 16.50 22.92 -16.16
N LYS A 79 16.34 22.20 -17.28
CA LYS A 79 16.36 22.77 -18.63
C LYS A 79 15.21 23.76 -18.83
N GLN A 80 13.98 23.40 -18.43
CA GLN A 80 12.82 24.27 -18.54
C GLN A 80 12.98 25.55 -17.71
N LEU A 81 13.50 25.45 -16.50
CA LEU A 81 13.75 26.58 -15.62
C LEU A 81 14.79 27.51 -16.24
N LYS A 82 15.88 26.95 -16.78
CA LYS A 82 16.89 27.73 -17.51
C LYS A 82 16.32 28.43 -18.74
N THR A 83 15.44 27.78 -19.51
CA THR A 83 14.79 28.43 -20.66
C THR A 83 13.81 29.52 -20.22
N ALA A 84 13.06 29.30 -19.13
CA ALA A 84 12.14 30.29 -18.60
C ALA A 84 12.90 31.50 -18.03
N GLU A 85 14.03 31.27 -17.36
CA GLU A 85 14.94 32.32 -16.89
C GLU A 85 15.45 33.16 -18.06
N LEU A 86 15.90 32.52 -19.15
CA LEU A 86 16.34 33.24 -20.35
C LEU A 86 15.23 34.06 -21.02
N VAL A 87 14.00 33.52 -21.11
CA VAL A 87 12.85 34.24 -21.67
C VAL A 87 12.45 35.43 -20.79
N CYS A 88 12.47 35.25 -19.47
CA CYS A 88 12.15 36.33 -18.52
C CYS A 88 13.20 37.44 -18.56
N LEU A 89 14.49 37.10 -18.71
CA LEU A 89 15.58 38.07 -18.84
C LEU A 89 15.48 38.89 -20.13
N ASP A 90 15.04 38.27 -21.23
CA ASP A 90 14.83 38.94 -22.53
C ASP A 90 13.59 39.86 -22.47
N GLU A 91 12.54 39.45 -21.77
CA GLU A 91 11.38 40.29 -21.46
C GLU A 91 11.72 41.47 -20.55
N GLU A 92 12.61 41.30 -19.56
CA GLU A 92 13.05 42.37 -18.65
C GLU A 92 13.91 43.42 -19.40
N LEU A 93 14.74 42.97 -20.34
CA LEU A 93 15.50 43.83 -21.25
C LEU A 93 14.57 44.60 -22.21
N LEU A 94 13.53 43.95 -22.74
CA LEU A 94 12.51 44.60 -23.56
C LEU A 94 11.61 45.54 -22.75
N GLN A 95 11.25 45.21 -21.51
CA GLN A 95 10.48 46.09 -20.63
C GLN A 95 11.28 47.34 -20.23
N GLN A 96 12.59 47.24 -20.00
CA GLN A 96 13.43 48.44 -19.82
C GLN A 96 13.49 49.32 -21.08
N LEU A 97 13.32 48.75 -22.27
CA LEU A 97 13.23 49.50 -23.53
C LEU A 97 11.82 50.07 -23.78
N THR A 98 10.74 49.46 -23.28
CA THR A 98 9.36 49.90 -23.52
C THR A 98 8.78 50.79 -22.41
N VAL A 99 9.33 50.79 -21.18
CA VAL A 99 8.82 51.60 -20.05
C VAL A 99 9.04 53.13 -20.22
N LYS A 100 9.69 53.59 -21.30
CA LYS A 100 9.72 55.03 -21.64
C LYS A 100 8.50 55.54 -22.42
N HIS A 101 7.55 54.70 -22.84
CA HIS A 101 6.38 55.19 -23.58
C HIS A 101 5.16 54.25 -23.44
N TYR A 102 4.26 54.56 -22.51
CA TYR A 102 2.88 55.01 -22.77
C TYR A 102 2.06 54.92 -21.47
N GLY A 103 1.53 56.05 -21.03
CA GLY A 103 0.48 56.11 -20.03
C GLY A 103 -0.90 56.01 -20.67
N GLU A 104 -1.90 55.88 -19.78
CA GLU A 104 -3.34 56.09 -19.97
C GLU A 104 -4.23 54.92 -20.43
N ASN A 105 -5.05 54.49 -19.44
CA ASN A 105 -6.48 54.15 -19.49
C ASN A 105 -6.89 52.83 -20.18
N TYR A 106 -7.50 51.90 -19.42
CA TYR A 106 -8.96 51.69 -19.30
C TYR A 106 -9.29 50.54 -18.32
N LEU A 107 -10.45 50.65 -17.66
CA LEU A 107 -11.05 49.74 -16.66
C LEU A 107 -11.78 48.52 -17.28
N PRO A 108 -12.10 47.47 -16.48
CA PRO A 108 -12.60 46.17 -16.94
C PRO A 108 -14.13 46.10 -17.09
N VAL A 109 -14.60 45.34 -18.09
CA VAL A 109 -16.01 45.11 -18.42
C VAL A 109 -16.54 43.84 -17.74
N GLU A 110 -17.63 44.01 -17.01
CA GLU A 110 -18.47 43.02 -16.33
C GLU A 110 -19.59 42.56 -17.29
N ILE A 111 -19.84 41.25 -17.44
CA ILE A 111 -21.10 40.72 -18.01
C ILE A 111 -21.60 39.51 -17.22
N VAL A 112 -22.89 39.59 -16.93
CA VAL A 112 -23.76 38.86 -16.00
C VAL A 112 -24.47 37.67 -16.69
N HIS A 113 -24.72 36.61 -15.90
CA HIS A 113 -25.76 35.55 -15.91
C HIS A 113 -26.47 35.13 -17.22
N GLU A 114 -26.67 33.80 -17.41
CA GLU A 114 -27.96 33.11 -17.14
C GLU A 114 -27.95 31.60 -17.52
N SER A 115 -28.72 30.83 -16.75
CA SER A 115 -29.04 29.39 -16.88
C SER A 115 -30.53 29.24 -17.22
N PRO A 116 -30.93 28.25 -18.04
CA PRO A 116 -31.89 27.22 -17.58
C PRO A 116 -31.58 25.84 -18.23
N GLY A 117 -31.99 24.64 -17.83
CA GLY A 117 -33.14 24.15 -17.07
C GLY A 117 -33.80 22.99 -17.85
N ASN A 118 -33.74 21.75 -17.31
CA ASN A 118 -34.80 20.71 -17.27
C ASN A 118 -34.70 19.41 -18.13
N SER A 119 -34.84 18.27 -17.41
CA SER A 119 -35.62 17.02 -17.68
C SER A 119 -35.05 15.77 -18.40
N GLU A 120 -34.76 14.75 -17.58
CA GLU A 120 -35.23 13.33 -17.58
C GLU A 120 -35.07 12.33 -18.77
N THR A 121 -34.32 11.25 -18.47
CA THR A 121 -34.59 9.79 -18.69
C THR A 121 -34.65 9.19 -20.11
N THR A 122 -33.70 8.29 -20.44
CA THR A 122 -33.93 6.86 -20.82
C THR A 122 -32.61 6.13 -21.16
N ALA A 123 -32.56 4.84 -20.82
CA ALA A 123 -31.40 3.96 -20.91
C ALA A 123 -31.12 3.44 -22.34
N SER A 124 -29.84 3.32 -22.72
CA SER A 124 -29.36 2.42 -23.78
C SER A 124 -27.83 2.28 -23.78
N VAL A 125 -27.35 1.05 -23.52
CA VAL A 125 -26.20 0.34 -24.14
C VAL A 125 -24.76 0.93 -24.01
N LEU A 126 -23.87 0.11 -23.40
CA LEU A 126 -22.38 0.07 -23.43
C LEU A 126 -21.72 0.67 -24.71
N PRO A 127 -20.43 1.13 -24.77
CA PRO A 127 -19.27 0.69 -23.99
C PRO A 127 -18.17 1.79 -23.71
N ARG A 128 -17.04 1.37 -23.10
CA ARG A 128 -15.66 1.80 -23.44
C ARG A 128 -15.23 3.28 -23.25
N ASN A 129 -14.41 3.47 -22.20
CA ASN A 129 -13.09 4.14 -22.21
C ASN A 129 -13.00 5.68 -22.18
N ILE A 130 -11.99 6.12 -21.41
CA ILE A 130 -11.26 7.42 -21.42
C ILE A 130 -11.94 8.62 -20.75
N GLY A 131 -11.37 8.97 -19.58
CA GLY A 131 -11.04 10.36 -19.25
C GLY A 131 -12.16 11.25 -18.70
N GLU A 132 -12.54 11.06 -17.43
CA GLU A 132 -13.32 12.06 -16.69
C GLU A 132 -12.44 12.74 -15.64
N THR A 133 -12.11 14.00 -15.95
CA THR A 133 -11.96 15.16 -15.03
C THR A 133 -11.89 14.82 -13.53
N LYS A 134 -10.65 14.66 -13.05
CA LYS A 134 -10.33 14.31 -11.66
C LYS A 134 -10.68 15.38 -10.62
N ASP A 135 -11.19 16.56 -10.97
CA ASP A 135 -11.35 17.62 -9.96
C ASP A 135 -12.75 17.66 -9.31
N GLY A 136 -13.79 17.13 -9.97
CA GLY A 136 -15.15 17.06 -9.40
C GLY A 136 -15.35 15.88 -8.44
N ILE A 137 -14.74 14.74 -8.76
CA ILE A 137 -14.95 13.47 -8.05
C ILE A 137 -14.33 13.47 -6.64
N TYR A 138 -13.28 14.26 -6.40
CA TYR A 138 -12.65 14.34 -5.07
C TYR A 138 -13.48 15.13 -4.06
N GLY A 139 -14.29 16.09 -4.52
CA GLY A 139 -15.20 16.84 -3.66
C GLY A 139 -16.27 15.93 -3.04
N ASP A 140 -16.91 15.11 -3.86
CA ASP A 140 -17.97 14.19 -3.43
C ASP A 140 -17.42 13.08 -2.52
N LYS A 141 -16.25 12.53 -2.86
CA LYS A 141 -15.58 11.52 -2.04
C LYS A 141 -15.16 12.08 -0.69
N ARG A 142 -14.67 13.32 -0.64
CA ARG A 142 -14.35 13.99 0.63
C ARG A 142 -15.59 14.18 1.49
N GLN A 143 -16.70 14.63 0.92
CA GLN A 143 -17.97 14.76 1.65
C GLN A 143 -18.47 13.40 2.16
N MET A 144 -18.34 12.35 1.35
CA MET A 144 -18.71 10.99 1.71
C MET A 144 -17.86 10.44 2.87
N ILE A 145 -16.53 10.65 2.85
CA ILE A 145 -15.63 10.28 3.95
C ILE A 145 -16.05 10.97 5.26
N LEU A 146 -16.34 12.28 5.19
CA LEU A 146 -16.75 13.06 6.35
C LEU A 146 -18.08 12.57 6.92
N ALA A 147 -19.08 12.33 6.05
CA ALA A 147 -20.37 11.80 6.46
C ALA A 147 -20.25 10.42 7.14
N LEU A 148 -19.47 9.51 6.56
CA LEU A 148 -19.24 8.18 7.14
C LEU A 148 -18.48 8.26 8.46
N SER A 149 -17.47 9.13 8.56
CA SER A 149 -16.75 9.32 9.82
C SER A 149 -17.63 9.90 10.93
N ALA A 150 -18.54 10.81 10.60
CA ALA A 150 -19.50 11.39 11.53
C ALA A 150 -20.51 10.35 12.04
N GLN A 151 -20.84 9.36 11.22
CA GLN A 151 -21.66 8.20 11.58
C GLN A 151 -20.88 7.16 12.43
N GLY A 152 -19.61 7.40 12.73
CA GLY A 152 -18.78 6.54 13.58
C GLY A 152 -18.15 5.35 12.87
N TYR A 153 -18.17 5.31 11.53
CA TYR A 153 -17.51 4.25 10.77
C TYR A 153 -16.00 4.27 10.96
N SER A 154 -15.40 3.08 11.00
CA SER A 154 -13.95 2.94 11.11
C SER A 154 -13.27 3.37 9.80
N VAL A 155 -12.04 3.89 9.91
CA VAL A 155 -11.20 4.29 8.76
C VAL A 155 -11.08 3.17 7.72
N MET A 156 -11.11 1.92 8.15
CA MET A 156 -11.02 0.75 7.27
C MET A 156 -12.31 0.50 6.49
N GLU A 157 -13.47 0.74 7.07
CA GLU A 157 -14.77 0.60 6.40
C GLU A 157 -14.98 1.73 5.40
N ILE A 158 -14.57 2.96 5.75
CA ILE A 158 -14.58 4.10 4.84
C ILE A 158 -13.67 3.81 3.63
N ALA A 159 -12.48 3.23 3.85
CA ALA A 159 -11.58 2.83 2.76
C ALA A 159 -12.21 1.82 1.81
N LYS A 160 -12.91 0.84 2.37
CA LYS A 160 -13.62 -0.18 1.60
C LYS A 160 -14.79 0.41 0.80
N ALA A 161 -15.52 1.38 1.37
CA ALA A 161 -16.68 2.00 0.72
C ALA A 161 -16.29 3.04 -0.34
N THR A 162 -15.20 3.78 -0.13
CA THR A 162 -14.78 4.90 -0.99
C THR A 162 -13.69 4.52 -1.99
N GLY A 163 -13.05 3.36 -1.81
CA GLY A 163 -11.91 2.90 -2.62
C GLY A 163 -10.63 3.71 -2.37
N LEU A 164 -10.58 4.50 -1.30
CA LEU A 164 -9.45 5.36 -0.94
C LEU A 164 -8.53 4.68 0.07
N GLY A 165 -7.24 5.04 0.04
CA GLY A 165 -6.25 4.49 0.96
C GLY A 165 -6.52 4.90 2.40
N LYS A 166 -6.19 4.02 3.37
CA LYS A 166 -6.33 4.33 4.81
C LYS A 166 -5.65 5.65 5.20
N GLY A 167 -4.45 5.90 4.66
CA GLY A 167 -3.70 7.14 4.88
C GLY A 167 -4.38 8.39 4.30
N GLU A 168 -4.97 8.27 3.11
CA GLU A 168 -5.68 9.37 2.44
C GLU A 168 -6.92 9.80 3.24
N ILE A 169 -7.66 8.83 3.77
CA ILE A 169 -8.83 9.07 4.63
C ILE A 169 -8.43 9.73 5.94
N ILE A 170 -7.35 9.27 6.57
CA ILE A 170 -6.82 9.87 7.81
C ILE A 170 -6.44 11.33 7.56
N LEU A 171 -5.73 11.61 6.47
CA LEU A 171 -5.36 12.98 6.11
C LEU A 171 -6.58 13.86 5.89
N MET A 172 -7.59 13.38 5.15
CA MET A 172 -8.83 14.13 4.94
C MET A 172 -9.60 14.42 6.24
N LEU A 173 -9.59 13.48 7.18
CA LEU A 173 -10.21 13.66 8.50
C LEU A 173 -9.43 14.64 9.38
N GLN A 174 -8.10 14.58 9.35
CA GLN A 174 -7.23 15.48 10.11
C GLN A 174 -7.35 16.92 9.63
N LEU A 175 -7.42 17.14 8.33
CA LEU A 175 -7.59 18.48 7.74
C LEU A 175 -8.94 19.13 8.07
N ASN A 176 -9.93 18.36 8.53
CA ASN A 176 -11.26 18.86 8.88
C ASN A 176 -11.53 18.93 10.40
N LYS A 177 -10.66 18.36 11.25
CA LYS A 177 -10.71 18.60 12.69
C LYS A 177 -10.08 19.95 12.99
N LYS A 178 -10.89 21.02 12.96
CA LYS A 178 -10.55 22.28 13.65
C LYS A 178 -10.90 22.18 15.13
#